data_AF-A0A8D9F3R4-F1
#
_entry.id   AF-A0A8D9F3R4-F1
#
_cell.length_a   1.000
_cell.length_b   1.000
_cell.length_c   1.000
_cell.angle_alpha   90.00
_cell.angle_beta   90.00
_cell.angle_gamma   90.00
#
_symmetry.space_group_name_H-M   'P 1'
#
loop_
_entity.id
_entity.type
_entity.pdbx_description
1 polymer ?
#
loop_
_entity_poly.entity_id
_entity_poly.type
_entity_poly.pdbx_seq_one_letter_code
_entity_poly.pdbx_strand_id
1 'polypeptide(L)'
;MKKTSANSLVKLILQTTPGFNTIWISGLEPMTACKKVLVALMYLSSQEPMRKIGDKFNLCDSSVYRCINEFMECVGQSRDQLIRWPQGEDQALVSQPGS
;
A
#
# COMPACT_ATOMS: atom_id res chain seq x y z
N MET A 1 -8.50 6.19 18.26
CA MET A 1 -8.30 5.21 17.17
C MET A 1 -7.42 4.07 17.66
N LYS A 2 -7.86 2.81 17.55
CA LYS A 2 -6.98 1.66 17.82
C LYS A 2 -5.94 1.60 16.72
N LYS A 3 -4.65 1.60 17.07
CA LYS A 3 -3.56 1.43 16.11
C LYS A 3 -3.62 0.02 15.56
N THR A 4 -3.86 -0.12 14.26
CA THR A 4 -3.87 -1.41 13.57
C THR A 4 -2.42 -1.80 13.27
N SER A 5 -2.01 -3.03 13.61
CA SER A 5 -0.64 -3.49 13.35
C SER A 5 -0.42 -3.73 11.85
N ALA A 6 0.82 -3.64 11.37
CA ALA A 6 1.16 -3.98 9.99
C ALA A 6 0.70 -5.41 9.62
N ASN A 7 0.76 -6.35 10.58
CA ASN A 7 0.29 -7.73 10.40
C ASN A 7 -1.22 -7.83 10.19
N SER A 8 -2.00 -6.98 10.88
CA SER A 8 -3.45 -6.91 10.69
C SER A 8 -3.80 -6.38 9.29
N LEU A 9 -3.01 -5.43 8.80
CA LEU A 9 -3.17 -4.87 7.46
C LEU A 9 -2.78 -5.88 6.37
N VAL A 10 -1.70 -6.64 6.57
CA VAL A 10 -1.34 -7.78 5.69
C VAL A 10 -2.45 -8.81 5.62
N LYS A 11 -3.04 -9.21 6.77
CA LYS A 11 -4.15 -10.16 6.80
C LYS A 11 -5.35 -9.68 5.99
N LEU A 12 -5.69 -8.40 6.12
CA LEU A 12 -6.80 -7.81 5.37
C LEU A 12 -6.53 -7.83 3.86
N ILE A 13 -5.34 -7.40 3.44
CA ILE A 13 -4.95 -7.39 2.02
C ILE A 13 -4.94 -8.80 1.43
N LEU A 14 -4.40 -9.78 2.16
CA LEU A 14 -4.38 -11.18 1.71
C LEU A 14 -5.79 -11.79 1.59
N GLN A 15 -6.75 -11.33 2.39
CA GLN A 15 -8.15 -11.76 2.29
C GLN A 15 -8.87 -11.12 1.11
N THR A 16 -8.55 -9.87 0.75
CA THR A 16 -9.22 -9.17 -0.35
C THR A 16 -8.61 -9.47 -1.72
N THR A 17 -7.29 -9.66 -1.80
CA THR A 17 -6.58 -9.84 -3.07
C THR A 17 -5.62 -11.03 -3.01
N PRO A 18 -6.05 -12.23 -3.46
CA PRO A 18 -5.21 -13.44 -3.45
C PRO A 18 -3.91 -13.28 -4.27
N GLY A 19 -3.95 -12.46 -5.33
CA GLY A 19 -2.80 -12.19 -6.21
C GLY A 19 -1.63 -11.48 -5.52
N PHE A 20 -1.89 -10.78 -4.40
CA PHE A 20 -0.85 -10.08 -3.65
C PHE A 20 0.15 -11.03 -2.98
N ASN A 21 -0.28 -12.26 -2.69
CA ASN A 21 0.56 -13.29 -2.08
C ASN A 21 1.58 -13.92 -3.06
N THR A 22 1.58 -13.50 -4.33
CA THR A 22 2.54 -14.02 -5.31
C THR A 22 3.96 -13.61 -4.92
N ILE A 23 4.77 -14.63 -4.59
CA ILE A 23 6.19 -14.43 -4.34
C ILE A 23 6.87 -14.27 -5.70
N TRP A 24 7.51 -13.13 -5.92
CA TRP A 24 8.45 -12.98 -7.04
C TRP A 24 9.88 -12.96 -6.53
N ILE A 25 10.80 -13.39 -7.41
CA ILE A 25 12.23 -13.38 -7.15
C ILE A 25 12.82 -12.25 -7.98
N SER A 26 13.31 -11.21 -7.31
CA SER A 26 13.98 -10.06 -7.93
C SER A 26 15.48 -10.16 -7.66
N GLY A 27 16.16 -11.12 -8.28
CA GLY A 27 17.64 -11.25 -8.31
C GLY A 27 18.39 -11.45 -6.98
N LEU A 28 17.86 -11.02 -5.85
CA LEU A 28 18.53 -10.94 -4.55
C LEU A 28 17.72 -11.66 -3.47
N GLU A 29 16.41 -11.37 -3.32
CA GLU A 29 15.56 -12.01 -2.31
C GLU A 29 14.12 -12.27 -2.78
N PRO A 30 13.46 -13.35 -2.27
CA PRO A 30 12.04 -13.56 -2.45
C PRO A 30 11.21 -12.43 -1.82
N MET A 31 10.31 -11.85 -2.59
CA MET A 31 9.41 -10.82 -2.10
C MET A 31 8.15 -11.45 -1.48
N THR A 32 8.09 -11.49 -0.16
CA THR A 32 6.89 -11.93 0.57
C THR A 32 5.84 -10.82 0.60
N ALA A 33 4.57 -11.18 0.74
CA ALA A 33 3.47 -10.21 0.91
C ALA A 33 3.73 -9.22 2.05
N CYS A 34 4.28 -9.68 3.18
CA CYS A 34 4.66 -8.81 4.29
C CYS A 34 5.71 -7.77 3.88
N LYS A 35 6.75 -8.18 3.13
CA LYS A 35 7.79 -7.27 2.66
C LYS A 35 7.23 -6.24 1.68
N LYS A 36 6.33 -6.64 0.77
CA LYS A 36 5.62 -5.72 -0.15
C LYS A 36 4.84 -4.64 0.62
N VAL A 37 4.06 -5.03 1.63
CA VAL A 37 3.30 -4.10 2.47
C VAL A 37 4.22 -3.13 3.21
N LEU A 38 5.31 -3.61 3.79
CA LEU A 38 6.26 -2.73 4.50
C LEU A 38 6.92 -1.72 3.56
N VAL A 39 7.31 -2.12 2.35
CA VAL A 39 7.85 -1.22 1.33
C VAL A 39 6.84 -0.16 0.94
N ALA A 40 5.60 -0.56 0.65
CA ALA A 40 4.54 0.38 0.28
C ALA A 40 4.17 1.33 1.43
N LEU A 41 4.07 0.85 2.67
CA LEU A 41 3.84 1.68 3.83
C LEU A 41 4.99 2.65 4.08
N MET A 42 6.24 2.23 3.91
CA MET A 42 7.40 3.11 4.02
C MET A 42 7.31 4.22 2.96
N TYR A 43 6.97 3.87 1.71
CA TYR A 43 6.80 4.84 0.64
C TYR A 43 5.66 5.84 0.90
N LEU A 44 4.53 5.38 1.44
CA LEU A 44 3.38 6.26 1.72
C LEU A 44 3.57 7.10 2.99
N SER A 45 4.32 6.61 3.98
CA SER A 45 4.52 7.29 5.27
C SER A 45 5.75 8.17 5.32
N SER A 46 6.77 7.87 4.50
CA SER A 46 8.00 8.65 4.43
C SER A 46 8.07 9.42 3.12
N GLN A 47 8.51 10.67 3.15
CA GLN A 47 8.81 11.44 1.94
C GLN A 47 10.18 11.03 1.33
N GLU A 48 10.60 9.78 1.55
CA GLU A 48 11.88 9.29 1.05
C GLU A 48 11.79 8.90 -0.43
N PRO A 49 12.86 9.14 -1.22
CA PRO A 49 12.89 8.71 -2.60
C PRO A 49 12.91 7.17 -2.70
N MET A 50 12.30 6.62 -3.76
CA MET A 50 12.22 5.17 -4.01
C MET A 50 13.57 4.48 -3.91
N ARG A 51 14.64 5.11 -4.39
CA ARG A 51 16.01 4.60 -4.31
C ARG A 51 16.45 4.32 -2.88
N LYS A 52 16.23 5.27 -1.96
CA LYS A 52 16.61 5.12 -0.55
C LYS A 52 15.79 4.03 0.14
N ILE A 53 14.53 3.87 -0.25
CA ILE A 53 13.69 2.75 0.20
C ILE A 53 14.24 1.43 -0.37
N GLY A 54 14.59 1.40 -1.66
CA GLY A 54 15.23 0.26 -2.31
C GLY A 54 16.48 -0.19 -1.57
N ASP A 55 17.38 0.73 -1.25
CA ASP A 55 18.61 0.46 -0.49
C ASP A 55 18.31 -0.17 0.88
N LYS A 56 17.28 0.32 1.61
CA LYS A 56 16.88 -0.22 2.92
C LYS A 56 16.35 -1.65 2.85
N PHE A 57 15.71 -2.01 1.75
CA PHE A 57 15.07 -3.33 1.56
C PHE A 57 15.87 -4.26 0.63
N ASN A 58 17.04 -3.81 0.17
CA ASN A 58 17.88 -4.47 -0.84
C ASN A 58 17.11 -4.77 -2.14
N LEU A 59 16.48 -3.73 -2.70
CA LEU A 59 15.63 -3.79 -3.90
C LEU A 59 16.06 -2.74 -4.93
N CYS A 60 15.88 -3.07 -6.21
CA CYS A 60 15.96 -2.06 -7.26
C CYS A 60 14.71 -1.16 -7.29
N ASP A 61 14.86 0.03 -7.87
CA ASP A 61 13.78 1.02 -8.00
C ASP A 61 12.53 0.43 -8.67
N SER A 62 12.69 -0.45 -9.67
CA SER A 62 11.57 -1.11 -10.35
C SER A 62 10.82 -2.09 -9.44
N SER A 63 11.51 -2.78 -8.54
CA SER A 63 10.89 -3.66 -7.54
C SER A 63 10.12 -2.87 -6.49
N VAL A 64 10.66 -1.71 -6.05
CA VAL A 64 9.95 -0.79 -5.16
C VAL A 64 8.67 -0.27 -5.84
N TYR A 65 8.78 0.19 -7.07
CA TYR A 65 7.64 0.66 -7.86
C TYR A 65 6.57 -0.43 -8.03
N ARG A 66 6.98 -1.67 -8.34
CA ARG A 66 6.07 -2.80 -8.48
C ARG A 66 5.34 -3.11 -7.17
N CYS A 67 6.03 -3.09 -6.02
CA CYS A 67 5.40 -3.27 -4.71
C CYS A 67 4.35 -2.20 -4.42
N ILE A 68 4.63 -0.94 -4.74
CA ILE A 68 3.71 0.18 -4.54
C ILE A 68 2.46 -0.01 -5.40
N ASN A 69 2.63 -0.31 -6.69
CA ASN A 69 1.50 -0.50 -7.59
C ASN A 69 0.60 -1.67 -7.17
N GLU A 70 1.17 -2.83 -6.83
CA GLU A 70 0.37 -3.96 -6.34
C GLU A 70 -0.38 -3.62 -5.06
N PHE A 71 0.27 -2.89 -4.14
CA PHE A 71 -0.38 -2.46 -2.92
C PHE A 71 -1.54 -1.50 -3.21
N MET A 72 -1.34 -0.51 -4.09
CA MET A 72 -2.39 0.44 -4.48
C MET A 72 -3.55 -0.23 -5.21
N GLU A 73 -3.26 -1.22 -6.06
CA GLU A 73 -4.28 -2.04 -6.71
C GLU A 73 -5.11 -2.80 -5.67
N CYS A 74 -4.47 -3.40 -4.66
CA CYS A 74 -5.18 -4.05 -3.56
C CYS A 74 -6.07 -3.07 -2.81
N VAL A 75 -5.56 -1.87 -2.45
CA VAL A 75 -6.38 -0.83 -1.82
C VAL A 75 -7.57 -0.44 -2.69
N GLY A 76 -7.37 -0.33 -4.01
CA GLY A 76 -8.43 -0.06 -4.97
C GLY A 76 -9.49 -1.16 -5.06
N GLN A 77 -9.09 -2.42 -5.01
CA GLN A 77 -10.01 -3.57 -4.97
C GLN A 77 -10.74 -3.67 -3.63
N SER A 78 -10.07 -3.30 -2.54
CA SER A 78 -10.66 -3.19 -1.20
C SER A 78 -11.46 -1.90 -1.00
N ARG A 79 -11.63 -1.03 -2.01
CA ARG A 79 -12.25 0.30 -1.84
C ARG A 79 -13.63 0.21 -1.19
N ASP A 80 -14.46 -0.76 -1.56
CA ASP A 80 -15.84 -0.84 -1.05
C ASP A 80 -15.87 -1.30 0.43
N GLN A 81 -14.76 -1.85 0.94
CA GLN A 81 -14.58 -2.27 2.33
C GLN A 81 -13.76 -1.28 3.17
N LEU A 82 -12.85 -0.52 2.54
CA LEU A 82 -11.87 0.35 3.19
C LEU A 82 -12.11 1.85 2.98
N ILE A 83 -12.67 2.23 1.84
CA ILE A 83 -12.83 3.62 1.40
C ILE A 83 -14.32 3.88 1.16
N ARG A 84 -14.97 4.48 2.15
CA ARG A 84 -16.27 5.11 1.91
C ARG A 84 -16.01 6.45 1.24
N TRP A 85 -16.37 6.57 -0.03
CA TRP A 85 -16.41 7.88 -0.68
C TRP A 85 -17.41 8.79 0.04
N PRO A 86 -17.10 10.09 0.20
CA PRO A 86 -18.03 11.03 0.81
C PRO A 86 -19.34 11.02 0.01
N GLN A 87 -20.47 10.96 0.73
CA GLN A 87 -21.82 10.97 0.16
C GLN A 87 -22.64 12.04 0.87
N GLY A 88 -23.51 12.74 0.13
CA GLY A 88 -24.41 13.75 0.70
C GLY A 88 -23.64 14.94 1.29
N GLU A 89 -23.81 15.19 2.59
CA GLU A 89 -23.20 16.33 3.29
C GLU A 89 -21.66 16.30 3.28
N ASP A 90 -21.04 15.11 3.31
CA ASP A 90 -19.58 14.98 3.23
C ASP A 90 -19.03 15.47 1.87
N GLN A 91 -19.81 15.32 0.79
CA GLN A 91 -19.44 15.85 -0.52
C GLN A 91 -19.49 17.37 -0.55
N ALA A 92 -20.49 17.97 0.11
CA ALA A 92 -20.63 19.41 0.20
C ALA A 92 -19.44 20.03 0.96
N LEU A 93 -18.91 19.36 1.98
CA LEU A 93 -17.72 19.78 2.74
C LEU A 93 -16.42 19.73 1.91
N VAL A 94 -16.25 18.70 1.08
CA VAL A 94 -15.06 18.56 0.19
C VAL A 94 -15.12 19.52 -1.00
N SER A 95 -16.33 19.92 -1.41
CA SER A 95 -16.55 20.77 -2.59
C SER A 95 -16.52 22.27 -2.29
N GLN A 96 -16.37 22.69 -1.02
CA GLN A 96 -16.24 24.11 -0.71
C GLN A 96 -14.85 24.60 -1.15
N PRO A 97 -14.77 25.63 -2.02
CA PRO A 97 -13.50 26.25 -2.33
C PRO A 97 -12.96 26.86 -1.03
N GLY A 98 -11.71 26.53 -0.68
CA GLY A 98 -11.06 27.04 0.51
C GLY A 98 -11.12 28.57 0.56
N SER A 99 -11.71 29.07 1.63
CA SER A 99 -11.76 30.50 2.01
C SER A 99 -10.38 31.13 2.08
#